data_AF-A0A2J0UC35-F1
#
_entry.id   AF-A0A2J0UC35-F1
#
_cell.length_a   1.000
_cell.length_b   1.000
_cell.length_c   1.000
_cell.angle_alpha   90.00
_cell.angle_beta   90.00
_cell.angle_gamma   90.00
#
_symmetry.space_group_name_H-M   'P 1'
#
loop_
_entity.id
_entity.type
_entity.pdbx_description
1 polymer ?
#
loop_
_entity_poly.entity_id
_entity_poly.type
_entity_poly.pdbx_seq_one_letter_code
_entity_poly.pdbx_strand_id
1 'polypeptide(L)'
;MRTLMWGLAGLFVAYVAGCSAVSAWHSHALASVPVGAGRVEVLRALGQPDVVEHAGAPFTRYASSGCSGRCAQRWWYENRLGLDTEAWSVELDASDRVLVTSRWTSP
;
A
#
# COMPACT_ATOMS: atom_id res chain seq x y z
N MET A 1 35.81 -6.39 17.53
CA MET A 1 34.81 -7.32 16.94
C MET A 1 33.50 -7.35 17.72
N ARG A 2 33.49 -7.55 19.05
CA ARG A 2 32.24 -7.63 19.83
C ARG A 2 31.32 -6.42 19.65
N THR A 3 31.81 -5.19 19.85
CA THR A 3 31.01 -3.96 19.68
C THR A 3 30.45 -3.77 18.26
N LEU A 4 31.23 -4.12 17.23
CA LEU A 4 30.78 -4.10 15.83
C LEU A 4 29.63 -5.10 15.59
N MET A 5 29.74 -6.30 16.18
CA MET A 5 28.73 -7.36 16.07
C MET A 5 27.41 -6.96 16.73
N TRP A 6 27.47 -6.35 17.92
CA TRP A 6 26.29 -5.79 18.60
C TRP A 6 25.67 -4.62 17.82
N GLY A 7 26.49 -3.76 17.20
CA GLY A 7 26.01 -2.68 16.34
C GLY A 7 25.23 -3.20 15.12
N LEU A 8 25.78 -4.20 14.43
CA LEU A 8 25.10 -4.82 13.28
C LEU A 8 23.82 -5.54 13.69
N ALA A 9 23.83 -6.28 14.80
CA ALA A 9 22.65 -6.94 15.32
C ALA A 9 21.55 -5.93 15.69
N GLY A 10 21.91 -4.83 16.36
CA GLY A 10 20.98 -3.76 16.70
C GLY A 10 20.36 -3.10 15.47
N LEU A 11 21.18 -2.83 14.45
CA LEU A 11 20.69 -2.27 13.18
C LEU A 11 19.70 -3.22 12.48
N PHE A 12 20.01 -4.52 12.46
CA PHE A 12 19.14 -5.53 11.87
C PHE A 12 17.78 -5.60 12.58
N VAL A 13 17.78 -5.61 13.92
CA VAL A 13 16.53 -5.63 14.71
C VAL A 13 15.70 -4.37 14.48
N ALA A 14 16.34 -3.19 14.48
CA ALA A 14 15.67 -1.92 14.24
C ALA A 14 15.03 -1.88 12.83
N TYR A 15 15.74 -2.39 11.83
CA TYR A 15 15.23 -2.50 10.46
C TYR A 15 13.99 -3.38 10.39
N VAL A 16 14.06 -4.62 10.91
CA VAL A 16 12.91 -5.56 10.87
C VAL A 16 11.71 -4.98 11.62
N ALA A 17 11.92 -4.43 12.81
CA ALA A 17 10.85 -3.80 13.59
C ALA A 17 10.19 -2.63 12.84
N GLY A 18 11.00 -1.79 12.17
CA GLY A 18 10.50 -0.70 11.33
C GLY A 18 9.62 -1.19 10.19
N CYS A 19 10.08 -2.20 9.43
CA CYS A 19 9.31 -2.78 8.33
C CYS A 19 7.99 -3.38 8.82
N SER A 20 8.01 -4.13 9.93
CA SER A 20 6.79 -4.72 10.51
C SER A 20 5.81 -3.65 10.99
N ALA A 21 6.29 -2.57 11.62
CA ALA A 21 5.44 -1.49 12.10
C ALA A 21 4.74 -0.75 10.94
N VAL A 22 5.47 -0.42 9.87
CA VAL A 22 4.90 0.24 8.69
C VAL A 22 3.87 -0.64 7.99
N SER A 23 4.19 -1.93 7.83
CA SER A 23 3.29 -2.92 7.23
C SER A 23 1.99 -3.08 8.04
N ALA A 24 2.10 -3.15 9.38
CA ALA A 24 0.96 -3.24 10.28
C ALA A 24 0.11 -1.97 10.24
N TRP A 25 0.75 -0.79 10.28
CA TRP A 25 0.04 0.49 10.24
C TRP A 25 -0.76 0.66 8.94
N HIS A 26 -0.16 0.45 7.77
CA HIS A 26 -0.87 0.55 6.49
C HIS A 26 -1.99 -0.48 6.37
N SER A 27 -1.76 -1.73 6.79
CA SER A 27 -2.79 -2.76 6.75
C SER A 27 -3.98 -2.41 7.64
N HIS A 28 -3.72 -1.85 8.83
CA HIS A 28 -4.78 -1.39 9.74
C HIS A 28 -5.50 -0.15 9.18
N ALA A 29 -4.76 0.81 8.61
CA ALA A 29 -5.33 1.98 7.96
C ALA A 29 -6.23 1.58 6.77
N LEU A 30 -5.78 0.63 5.94
CA LEU A 30 -6.58 0.11 4.83
C LEU A 30 -7.86 -0.56 5.33
N ALA A 31 -7.78 -1.38 6.39
CA ALA A 31 -8.93 -2.03 7.00
C ALA A 31 -9.96 -1.04 7.58
N SER A 32 -9.54 0.19 7.89
CA SER A 32 -10.44 1.25 8.36
C SER A 32 -11.21 1.97 7.25
N VAL A 33 -10.87 1.74 5.98
CA VAL A 33 -11.54 2.35 4.82
C VAL A 33 -12.70 1.46 4.35
N PRO A 34 -13.97 1.85 4.58
CA PRO A 34 -15.10 1.05 4.13
C PRO A 34 -15.37 1.18 2.64
N VAL A 35 -16.04 0.19 2.05
CA VAL A 35 -16.65 0.30 0.72
C VAL A 35 -17.66 1.45 0.72
N GLY A 36 -17.62 2.27 -0.33
CA GLY A 36 -18.42 3.50 -0.44
C GLY A 36 -17.78 4.72 0.23
N ALA A 37 -16.65 4.58 0.93
CA ALA A 37 -15.90 5.71 1.44
C ALA A 37 -15.56 6.69 0.31
N GLY A 38 -15.58 7.98 0.64
CA GLY A 38 -15.18 9.02 -0.30
C GLY A 38 -13.67 9.17 -0.39
N ARG A 39 -13.17 9.67 -1.51
CA ARG A 39 -11.76 10.06 -1.72
C ARG A 39 -11.12 10.78 -0.51
N VAL A 40 -11.82 11.75 0.09
CA VAL A 40 -11.28 12.53 1.23
C VAL A 40 -11.05 11.65 2.46
N GLU A 41 -11.91 10.66 2.70
CA GLU A 41 -11.76 9.72 3.82
C GLU A 41 -10.57 8.78 3.60
N VAL A 42 -10.41 8.30 2.37
CA VAL A 42 -9.25 7.49 1.96
C VAL A 42 -7.95 8.26 2.19
N LEU A 43 -7.87 9.49 1.70
CA LEU A 43 -6.67 10.33 1.86
C LEU A 43 -6.39 10.67 3.32
N ARG A 44 -7.43 10.76 4.18
CA ARG A 44 -7.25 10.98 5.62
C ARG A 44 -6.69 9.74 6.31
N ALA A 45 -7.11 8.55 5.89
CA ALA A 45 -6.67 7.29 6.51
C ALA A 45 -5.27 6.87 6.05
N LEU A 46 -4.99 6.97 4.74
CA LEU A 46 -3.79 6.41 4.12
C LEU A 46 -2.79 7.47 3.65
N GLY A 47 -3.18 8.74 3.59
CA GLY A 47 -2.35 9.79 3.00
C GLY A 47 -2.48 9.85 1.47
N GLN A 48 -1.48 10.45 0.81
CA GLN A 48 -1.44 10.51 -0.66
C GLN A 48 -0.99 9.17 -1.22
N PRO A 49 -1.62 8.67 -2.30
CA PRO A 49 -1.14 7.48 -2.98
C PRO A 49 0.22 7.76 -3.66
N ASP A 50 1.06 6.74 -3.72
CA ASP A 50 2.34 6.79 -4.44
C ASP A 50 2.11 6.76 -5.96
N VAL A 51 1.12 5.97 -6.40
CA VAL A 51 0.77 5.83 -7.82
C VAL A 51 -0.76 5.83 -7.99
N VAL A 52 -1.22 6.52 -9.03
CA VAL A 52 -2.61 6.48 -9.48
C VAL A 52 -2.66 5.74 -10.81
N GLU A 53 -3.25 4.56 -10.80
CA GLU A 53 -3.56 3.75 -11.98
C GLU A 53 -4.94 4.15 -12.52
N HIS A 54 -5.04 4.41 -13.81
CA HIS A 54 -6.31 4.74 -14.46
C HIS A 54 -6.88 3.52 -15.20
N ALA A 55 -8.19 3.50 -15.39
CA ALA A 55 -8.87 2.44 -16.15
C ALA A 55 -8.20 2.22 -17.52
N GLY A 56 -7.89 0.96 -17.84
CA GLY A 56 -7.22 0.58 -19.09
C GLY A 56 -5.70 0.82 -19.14
N ALA A 57 -5.10 1.43 -18.12
CA ALA A 57 -3.66 1.69 -18.05
C ALA A 57 -3.06 1.09 -16.75
N PRO A 58 -2.78 -0.22 -16.70
CA PRO A 58 -2.30 -0.90 -15.49
C PRO A 58 -0.96 -0.36 -14.99
N PHE A 59 -0.80 -0.32 -13.66
CA PHE A 59 0.51 -0.21 -13.05
C PHE A 59 1.16 -1.60 -12.97
N THR A 60 2.00 -1.89 -13.96
CA THR A 60 2.52 -3.23 -14.24
C THR A 60 3.42 -3.82 -13.15
N ARG A 61 3.86 -3.01 -12.17
CA ARG A 61 4.64 -3.49 -11.03
C ARG A 61 3.85 -4.44 -10.14
N TYR A 62 2.56 -4.17 -9.94
CA TYR A 62 1.72 -4.95 -9.01
C TYR A 62 0.50 -5.59 -9.68
N ALA A 63 0.11 -5.11 -10.86
CA ALA A 63 -1.06 -5.62 -11.57
C ALA A 63 -0.73 -6.04 -13.00
N SER A 64 -1.10 -7.26 -13.37
CA SER A 64 -1.04 -7.76 -14.74
C SER A 64 -2.18 -7.25 -15.63
N SER A 65 -3.25 -6.74 -15.01
CA SER A 65 -4.39 -6.13 -15.69
C SER A 65 -4.82 -4.85 -14.98
N GLY A 66 -5.27 -3.87 -15.78
CA GLY A 66 -5.72 -2.60 -15.23
C GLY A 66 -7.04 -2.75 -14.51
N CYS A 67 -7.30 -1.80 -13.62
CA CYS A 67 -8.64 -1.39 -13.19
C CYS A 67 -9.65 -1.52 -14.34
N SER A 68 -10.74 -2.27 -14.11
CA SER A 68 -11.74 -2.62 -15.13
C SER A 68 -13.18 -2.61 -14.58
N GLY A 69 -14.17 -2.63 -15.47
CA GLY A 69 -15.58 -2.60 -15.10
C GLY A 69 -16.00 -1.26 -14.50
N ARG A 70 -16.43 -1.27 -13.22
CA ARG A 70 -16.87 -0.05 -12.50
C ARG A 70 -15.71 0.79 -11.97
N CYS A 71 -14.51 0.23 -11.93
CA CYS A 71 -13.32 0.92 -11.46
C CYS A 71 -12.91 2.00 -12.49
N ALA A 72 -12.76 3.23 -12.01
CA ALA A 72 -12.25 4.35 -12.81
C ALA A 72 -10.76 4.58 -12.55
N GLN A 73 -10.33 4.37 -11.29
CA GLN A 73 -8.95 4.51 -10.87
C GLN A 73 -8.63 3.55 -9.73
N ARG A 74 -7.38 3.09 -9.67
CA ARG A 74 -6.82 2.31 -8.56
C ARG A 74 -5.64 3.06 -7.99
N TRP A 75 -5.67 3.31 -6.70
CA TRP A 75 -4.61 4.00 -5.98
C TRP A 75 -3.71 2.99 -5.32
N TRP A 76 -2.40 3.15 -5.49
CA TRP A 76 -1.38 2.29 -4.90
C TRP A 76 -0.61 3.03 -3.81
N TYR A 77 -0.39 2.33 -2.71
CA TYR A 77 0.43 2.75 -1.58
C TYR A 77 1.55 1.73 -1.42
N GLU A 78 2.79 2.15 -1.63
CA GLU A 78 3.95 1.28 -1.67
C GLU A 78 4.62 1.19 -0.29
N ASN A 79 4.97 -0.02 0.15
CA ASN A 79 5.83 -0.15 1.32
C ASN A 79 7.27 0.18 0.95
N ARG A 80 7.67 1.45 1.09
CA ARG A 80 9.03 1.92 0.73
C ARG A 80 10.17 1.33 1.57
N LEU A 81 9.86 0.69 2.71
CA LEU A 81 10.85 -0.02 3.53
C LEU A 81 10.99 -1.49 3.12
N GLY A 82 9.94 -2.07 2.51
CA GLY A 82 10.04 -3.35 1.82
C GLY A 82 10.70 -3.13 0.45
N LEU A 83 11.65 -3.97 0.08
CA LEU A 83 12.27 -3.93 -1.26
C LEU A 83 11.26 -4.42 -2.32
N ASP A 84 10.22 -3.61 -2.60
CA ASP A 84 9.11 -3.90 -3.51
C ASP A 84 8.29 -5.16 -3.16
N THR A 85 8.31 -5.60 -1.90
CA THR A 85 7.65 -6.86 -1.48
C THR A 85 6.19 -6.68 -1.11
N GLU A 86 5.69 -5.45 -0.99
CA GLU A 86 4.37 -5.16 -0.45
C GLU A 86 3.81 -3.83 -0.95
N ALA A 87 2.52 -3.83 -1.28
CA ALA A 87 1.74 -2.64 -1.59
C ALA A 87 0.28 -2.81 -1.16
N TRP A 88 -0.42 -1.71 -0.97
CA TRP A 88 -1.87 -1.66 -0.73
C TRP A 88 -2.54 -0.94 -1.87
N SER A 89 -3.76 -1.34 -2.23
CA SER A 89 -4.53 -0.66 -3.24
C SER A 89 -5.96 -0.35 -2.81
N VAL A 90 -6.47 0.76 -3.35
CA VAL A 90 -7.85 1.20 -3.19
C VAL A 90 -8.40 1.49 -4.59
N GLU A 91 -9.43 0.75 -4.99
CA GLU A 91 -10.14 0.99 -6.24
C GLU A 91 -11.30 1.95 -6.01
N LEU A 92 -11.41 2.95 -6.86
CA LEU A 92 -12.42 4.00 -6.83
C LEU A 92 -13.24 3.97 -8.13
N ASP A 93 -14.54 4.16 -8.00
CA ASP A 93 -15.42 4.37 -9.15
C ASP A 93 -15.35 5.82 -9.69
N ALA A 94 -16.09 6.08 -10.76
CA ALA A 94 -16.14 7.39 -11.40
C ALA A 94 -16.75 8.50 -10.51
N SER A 95 -17.36 8.15 -9.37
CA SER A 95 -17.89 9.08 -8.37
C SER A 95 -16.94 9.25 -7.18
N ASP A 96 -15.67 8.83 -7.32
CA ASP A 96 -14.65 8.85 -6.26
C ASP A 96 -15.08 8.07 -5.00
N ARG A 97 -15.79 6.95 -5.18
CA ARG A 97 -16.21 6.05 -4.11
C ARG A 97 -15.45 4.74 -4.13
N VAL A 98 -15.03 4.29 -2.94
CA VAL A 98 -14.30 3.02 -2.78
C VAL A 98 -15.17 1.86 -3.21
N LEU A 99 -14.65 1.06 -4.14
CA LEU A 99 -15.23 -0.20 -4.57
C LEU A 99 -14.66 -1.37 -3.79
N VAL A 100 -13.32 -1.43 -3.71
CA VAL A 100 -12.60 -2.51 -3.05
C VAL A 100 -11.24 -2.01 -2.59
N THR A 101 -10.76 -2.62 -1.51
CA THR A 101 -9.40 -2.45 -1.01
C THR A 101 -8.68 -3.79 -1.08
N SER A 102 -7.41 -3.81 -1.47
CA SER A 102 -6.61 -5.05 -1.46
C SER A 102 -5.19 -4.81 -0.97
N ARG A 103 -4.55 -5.89 -0.50
CA ARG A 103 -3.14 -5.92 -0.16
C ARG A 103 -2.45 -6.85 -1.14
N TRP A 104 -1.37 -6.36 -1.74
CA TRP A 104 -0.50 -7.12 -2.61
C TRP A 104 0.80 -7.41 -1.88
N THR A 105 1.27 -8.65 -1.96
CA THR A 105 2.56 -9.08 -1.46
C THR A 105 3.23 -9.93 -2.53
N SER A 106 4.52 -9.70 -2.80
CA SER A 106 5.27 -10.53 -3.74
C SER A 106 5.23 -11.99 -3.30
N PRO A 107 5.00 -12.96 -4.21
CA PRO A 107 5.20 -14.37 -3.94
C PRO A 107 6.66 -14.71 -3.65
#